data_AF-A0A2S9VEH6-F1
#
_entry.id   AF-A0A2S9VEH6-F1
#
_cell.length_a   1.000
_cell.length_b   1.000
_cell.length_c   1.000
_cell.angle_alpha   90.00
_cell.angle_beta   90.00
_cell.angle_gamma   90.00
#
_symmetry.space_group_name_H-M   'P 1'
#
loop_
_entity.id
_entity.type
_entity.pdbx_description
1 polymer ?
#
loop_
_entity_poly.entity_id
_entity_poly.type
_entity_poly.pdbx_seq_one_letter_code
_entity_poly.pdbx_strand_id
1 'polypeptide(L)'
;MSKSPEWLTLALSNLEFFAHNPEFKHEFGHDYIADRCNVSRMTLNRNKKYMKRYKEVREILRGFKPTNPATGPAPISGYKEKLADEKAKTAQLEKDLEELQLRLNDCYQMLEDHGVDPQFIYPTKMKKHKEA
;
A
#
# COMPACT_ATOMS: atom_id res chain seq x y z
N MET A 1 -27.75 -21.51 -9.54
CA MET A 1 -26.59 -21.32 -8.65
C MET A 1 -26.97 -20.28 -7.60
N SER A 2 -27.28 -20.70 -6.37
CA SER A 2 -27.53 -19.75 -5.27
C SER A 2 -26.30 -18.89 -5.08
N LYS A 3 -26.40 -17.57 -5.31
CA LYS A 3 -25.30 -16.65 -5.01
C LYS A 3 -24.94 -16.80 -3.54
N SER A 4 -23.63 -16.86 -3.27
CA SER A 4 -23.15 -16.87 -1.88
C SER A 4 -23.59 -15.57 -1.21
N PRO A 5 -23.99 -15.59 0.07
CA PRO A 5 -24.28 -14.36 0.80
C PRO A 5 -23.08 -13.42 0.74
N GLU A 6 -23.30 -12.12 0.56
CA GLU A 6 -22.22 -11.13 0.41
C GLU A 6 -21.28 -11.12 1.62
N TRP A 7 -21.85 -11.25 2.83
CA TRP A 7 -21.07 -11.33 4.06
C TRP A 7 -20.09 -12.52 4.06
N LEU A 8 -20.42 -13.64 3.40
CA LEU A 8 -19.57 -14.82 3.35
C LEU A 8 -18.33 -14.56 2.49
N THR A 9 -18.50 -13.88 1.36
CA THR A 9 -17.38 -13.49 0.48
C THR A 9 -16.45 -12.54 1.23
N LEU A 10 -17.01 -11.54 1.92
CA LEU A 10 -16.23 -10.59 2.72
C LEU A 10 -15.51 -11.28 3.89
N ALA A 11 -16.18 -12.19 4.59
CA ALA A 11 -15.57 -12.94 5.69
C ALA A 11 -14.40 -13.81 5.22
N LEU A 12 -14.52 -14.45 4.05
CA LEU A 12 -13.45 -15.26 3.47
C LEU A 12 -12.27 -14.40 3.02
N SER A 13 -12.51 -13.22 2.43
CA SER A 13 -11.45 -12.28 2.08
C SER A 13 -10.70 -11.77 3.31
N ASN A 14 -11.39 -11.48 4.42
CA ASN A 14 -10.74 -11.12 5.68
C ASN A 14 -9.88 -12.27 6.24
N LEU A 15 -10.35 -13.52 6.15
CA LEU A 15 -9.55 -14.68 6.54
C LEU A 15 -8.30 -14.83 5.67
N GLU A 16 -8.41 -14.54 4.39
CA GLU A 16 -7.29 -14.58 3.46
C GLU A 16 -6.27 -13.47 3.75
N PHE A 17 -6.72 -12.28 4.14
CA PHE A 17 -5.83 -11.23 4.64
C PHE A 17 -4.96 -11.72 5.79
N PHE A 18 -5.55 -12.34 6.82
CA PHE A 18 -4.78 -12.86 7.96
C PHE A 18 -3.86 -14.03 7.59
N ALA A 19 -4.22 -14.83 6.58
CA ALA A 19 -3.34 -15.90 6.09
C ALA A 19 -2.05 -15.35 5.46
N HIS A 20 -2.13 -14.21 4.77
CA HIS A 20 -1.00 -13.58 4.10
C HIS A 20 -0.24 -12.59 4.99
N ASN A 21 -0.88 -12.06 6.03
CA ASN A 21 -0.32 -11.04 6.92
C ASN A 21 -0.38 -11.53 8.39
N PRO A 22 0.41 -12.56 8.74
CA PRO A 22 0.36 -13.18 10.06
C PRO A 22 0.83 -12.28 11.22
N GLU A 23 1.48 -11.14 10.93
CA GLU A 23 1.82 -10.09 11.88
C GLU A 23 0.60 -9.47 12.56
N PHE A 24 -0.56 -9.47 11.89
CA PHE A 24 -1.84 -8.98 12.46
C PHE A 24 -2.58 -10.04 13.29
N LYS A 25 -1.91 -11.13 13.69
CA LYS A 25 -2.49 -12.19 14.54
C LYS A 25 -3.21 -11.68 15.79
N HIS A 26 -2.78 -10.54 16.33
CA HIS A 26 -3.38 -9.95 17.53
C HIS A 26 -4.80 -9.43 17.30
N GLU A 27 -5.16 -9.07 16.07
CA GLU A 27 -6.52 -8.66 15.67
C GLU A 27 -7.38 -9.85 15.20
N PHE A 28 -6.76 -11.03 15.02
CA PHE A 28 -7.46 -12.20 14.51
C PHE A 28 -8.48 -12.73 15.53
N GLY A 29 -9.77 -12.65 15.18
CA GLY A 29 -10.85 -13.19 15.98
C GLY A 29 -12.18 -13.18 15.24
N HIS A 30 -13.15 -13.92 15.80
CA HIS A 30 -14.51 -13.90 15.27
C HIS A 30 -15.18 -12.54 15.45
N ASP A 31 -14.80 -11.77 16.47
CA ASP A 31 -15.40 -10.47 16.78
C ASP A 31 -14.99 -9.45 15.70
N TYR A 32 -13.71 -9.41 15.32
CA TYR A 32 -13.22 -8.60 14.19
C TYR A 32 -14.00 -8.87 12.89
N ILE A 33 -14.21 -10.15 12.57
CA ILE A 33 -14.89 -10.53 11.32
C ILE A 33 -16.39 -10.26 11.40
N ALA A 34 -17.01 -10.45 12.57
CA ALA A 34 -18.42 -10.16 12.81
C ALA A 34 -18.74 -8.68 12.59
N ASP A 35 -17.89 -7.80 13.13
CA ASP A 35 -18.05 -6.35 13.00
C ASP A 35 -17.90 -5.89 11.55
N ARG A 36 -16.86 -6.37 10.85
CA ARG A 36 -16.61 -6.04 9.43
C ARG A 36 -17.71 -6.53 8.49
N CYS A 37 -18.29 -7.69 8.79
CA CYS A 37 -19.34 -8.29 7.97
C CYS A 37 -20.75 -7.87 8.40
N ASN A 38 -20.88 -7.06 9.46
CA ASN A 38 -22.15 -6.65 10.06
C ASN A 38 -23.08 -7.85 10.34
N VAL A 39 -22.52 -8.93 10.88
CA VAL A 39 -23.26 -10.16 11.22
C VAL A 39 -22.90 -10.63 12.62
N SER A 40 -23.83 -11.34 13.26
CA SER A 40 -23.53 -11.93 14.56
C SER A 40 -22.45 -13.02 14.45
N ARG A 41 -21.65 -13.16 15.51
CA ARG A 41 -20.73 -14.29 15.68
C ARG A 41 -21.41 -15.65 15.54
N MET A 42 -22.68 -15.75 15.94
CA MET A 42 -23.47 -16.97 15.80
C MET A 42 -23.74 -17.31 14.32
N THR A 43 -23.97 -16.31 13.47
CA THR A 43 -24.12 -16.47 12.02
C THR A 43 -22.83 -17.02 11.39
N LEU A 44 -21.68 -16.47 11.78
CA LEU A 44 -20.37 -16.94 11.35
C LEU A 44 -20.14 -18.41 11.74
N ASN A 45 -20.35 -18.74 13.03
CA ASN A 45 -20.10 -20.07 13.57
C ASN A 45 -20.97 -21.18 12.96
N ARG A 46 -22.18 -20.83 12.52
CA ARG A 46 -23.11 -21.78 11.86
C ARG A 46 -22.67 -22.13 10.44
N ASN A 47 -21.83 -21.32 9.79
CA ASN A 47 -21.41 -21.55 8.41
C ASN A 47 -20.18 -22.47 8.34
N LYS A 48 -20.37 -23.66 7.77
CA LYS A 48 -19.31 -24.69 7.66
C LYS A 48 -18.12 -24.24 6.80
N LYS A 49 -18.36 -23.51 5.70
CA LYS A 49 -17.31 -23.06 4.78
C LYS A 49 -16.40 -22.03 5.47
N TYR A 50 -17.01 -21.05 6.12
CA TYR A 50 -16.29 -20.07 6.93
C TYR A 50 -15.50 -20.75 8.05
N MET A 51 -16.14 -21.62 8.84
CA MET A 51 -15.48 -22.26 9.99
C MET A 51 -14.32 -23.17 9.59
N LYS A 52 -14.41 -23.84 8.44
CA LYS A 52 -13.30 -24.62 7.90
C LYS A 52 -12.10 -23.69 7.63
N ARG A 53 -12.31 -22.60 6.88
CA ARG A 53 -11.25 -21.65 6.55
C ARG A 53 -10.69 -20.95 7.78
N TYR A 54 -11.55 -20.59 8.73
CA TYR A 54 -11.14 -19.98 9.99
C TYR A 54 -10.16 -20.88 10.76
N LYS A 55 -10.42 -22.18 10.83
CA LYS A 55 -9.51 -23.15 11.48
C LYS A 55 -8.17 -23.24 10.75
N GLU A 56 -8.18 -23.31 9.42
CA GLU A 56 -6.94 -23.32 8.61
C GLU A 56 -6.08 -22.08 8.91
N VAL A 57 -6.67 -20.89 8.86
CA VAL A 57 -5.97 -19.63 9.15
C VAL A 57 -5.49 -19.58 10.59
N ARG A 58 -6.29 -20.07 11.55
CA ARG A 58 -5.88 -20.15 12.95
C ARG A 58 -4.63 -21.01 13.15
N GLU A 59 -4.51 -22.14 12.44
CA GLU A 59 -3.32 -22.98 12.52
C GLU A 59 -2.09 -22.32 11.88
N ILE A 60 -2.27 -21.63 10.74
CA ILE A 60 -1.21 -20.81 10.12
C ILE A 60 -0.70 -19.77 11.13
N LEU A 61 -1.62 -19.01 11.74
CA LEU A 61 -1.29 -17.99 12.73
C LEU A 61 -0.70 -18.59 14.02
N ARG A 62 -1.11 -19.80 14.43
CA ARG A 62 -0.52 -20.48 15.60
C ARG A 62 0.94 -20.82 15.35
N GLY A 63 1.28 -21.27 14.14
CA GLY A 63 2.66 -21.57 13.72
C GLY A 63 3.55 -20.32 13.59
N PHE A 64 2.96 -19.14 13.42
CA PHE A 64 3.70 -17.89 13.35
C PHE A 64 4.32 -17.53 14.70
N LYS A 65 5.66 -17.56 14.73
CA LYS A 65 6.46 -16.99 15.81
C LYS A 65 6.91 -15.59 15.37
N PRO A 66 6.49 -14.52 16.04
CA PRO A 66 7.02 -13.20 15.78
C PRO A 66 8.53 -13.26 16.03
N THR A 67 9.33 -13.02 15.00
CA THR A 67 10.76 -12.82 15.15
C THR A 67 10.91 -11.49 15.87
N ASN A 68 11.11 -11.56 17.19
CA ASN A 68 11.36 -10.39 18.01
C ASN A 68 12.60 -9.67 17.43
N PRO A 69 12.48 -8.42 16.91
CA PRO A 69 13.62 -7.75 16.30
C PRO A 69 14.77 -7.49 17.28
N ALA A 70 14.51 -7.64 18.59
CA ALA A 70 15.47 -7.43 19.66
C ALA A 70 16.26 -8.69 20.07
N THR A 71 15.83 -9.92 19.75
CA THR A 71 16.47 -11.15 20.29
C THR A 71 16.60 -12.34 19.34
N GLY A 72 16.41 -12.19 18.03
CA GLY A 72 16.70 -13.25 17.05
C GLY A 72 16.93 -12.72 15.63
N PRO A 73 17.57 -13.50 14.72
CA PRO A 73 17.88 -13.02 13.39
C PRO A 73 16.57 -12.64 12.69
N ALA A 74 16.51 -11.40 12.19
CA ALA A 74 15.39 -10.90 11.40
C ALA A 74 15.07 -11.89 10.28
N PRO A 75 13.80 -12.07 9.90
CA PRO A 75 13.44 -12.96 8.81
C PRO A 75 14.24 -12.54 7.56
N ILE A 76 15.10 -13.44 7.09
CA ILE A 76 15.90 -13.24 5.88
C ILE A 76 14.93 -13.32 4.71
N SER A 77 14.51 -12.17 4.20
CA SER A 77 14.05 -12.05 2.82
C SER A 77 14.01 -10.57 2.47
N GLY A 78 15.17 -9.99 2.13
CA GLY A 78 15.34 -8.81 1.28
C GLY A 78 14.57 -7.51 1.58
N TYR A 79 13.68 -7.42 2.57
CA TYR A 79 12.85 -6.24 2.79
C TYR A 79 13.62 -5.09 3.43
N LYS A 80 14.58 -5.38 4.31
CA LYS A 80 15.50 -4.36 4.83
C LYS A 80 16.42 -3.81 3.75
N GLU A 81 16.91 -4.68 2.87
CA GLU A 81 17.75 -4.31 1.73
C GLU A 81 16.95 -3.50 0.71
N LYS A 82 15.76 -3.97 0.32
CA LYS A 82 14.83 -3.20 -0.52
C LYS A 82 14.46 -1.85 0.08
N LEU A 83 14.21 -1.78 1.39
CA LEU A 83 13.87 -0.51 2.06
C LEU A 83 15.09 0.42 2.14
N ALA A 84 16.30 -0.10 2.28
CA ALA A 84 17.52 0.68 2.20
C ALA A 84 17.76 1.18 0.76
N ASP A 85 17.54 0.32 -0.23
CA ASP A 85 17.68 0.66 -1.65
C ASP A 85 16.64 1.69 -2.10
N GLU A 86 15.38 1.57 -1.65
CA GLU A 86 14.35 2.57 -1.91
C GLU A 86 14.64 3.90 -1.22
N LYS A 87 15.18 3.87 0.01
CA LYS A 87 15.66 5.08 0.70
C LYS A 87 16.83 5.74 -0.01
N ALA A 88 17.77 4.96 -0.53
CA ALA A 88 18.89 5.49 -1.31
C ALA A 88 18.42 6.09 -2.64
N LYS A 89 17.47 5.42 -3.33
CA LYS A 89 16.87 5.94 -4.57
C LYS A 89 16.08 7.22 -4.34
N THR A 90 15.28 7.29 -3.28
CA THR A 90 14.51 8.50 -2.95
C THR A 90 15.43 9.67 -2.62
N ALA A 91 16.47 9.46 -1.81
CA ALA A 91 17.45 10.50 -1.51
C ALA A 91 18.22 10.97 -2.76
N GLN A 92 18.50 10.08 -3.72
CA GLN A 92 19.12 10.46 -4.98
C GLN A 92 18.15 11.27 -5.86
N LEU A 93 16.90 10.82 -5.97
CA LEU A 93 15.88 11.53 -6.74
C LEU A 93 15.59 12.93 -6.17
N GLU A 94 15.61 13.10 -4.85
CA GLU A 94 15.48 14.42 -4.21
C GLU A 94 16.62 15.36 -4.59
N LYS A 95 17.88 14.88 -4.58
CA LYS A 95 19.03 15.66 -5.02
C LYS A 95 18.97 16.02 -6.50
N ASP A 96 18.59 15.07 -7.35
CA ASP A 96 18.45 15.31 -8.78
C ASP A 96 17.35 16.35 -9.05
N LEU A 97 16.26 16.34 -8.27
CA LEU A 97 15.18 17.31 -8.35
C LEU A 97 15.65 18.71 -7.94
N GLU A 98 16.39 18.83 -6.83
CA GLU A 98 16.99 20.10 -6.40
C GLU A 98 17.96 20.66 -7.45
N GLU A 99 18.80 19.81 -8.05
CA GLU A 99 19.73 20.22 -9.11
C GLU A 99 19.00 20.68 -10.37
N LEU A 100 17.95 19.96 -10.78
CA LEU A 100 17.11 20.35 -11.92
C LEU A 100 16.34 21.65 -11.66
N GLN A 101 15.87 21.88 -10.43
CA GLN A 101 15.24 23.15 -10.06
C GLN A 101 16.23 24.30 -10.12
N LEU A 102 17.46 24.11 -9.65
CA LEU A 102 18.51 25.14 -9.74
C LEU A 102 18.80 25.48 -11.21
N ARG A 103 19.02 24.46 -12.05
CA ARG A 103 19.25 24.66 -13.49
C ARG A 103 18.08 25.32 -14.19
N LEU A 104 16.85 24.98 -13.79
CA LEU A 104 15.65 25.59 -14.34
C LEU A 104 15.60 27.09 -13.98
N ASN A 105 15.92 27.44 -12.74
CA ASN A 105 16.02 28.83 -12.32
C ASN A 105 17.12 29.59 -13.07
N ASP A 106 18.29 28.97 -13.27
CA ASP A 106 19.36 29.58 -14.08
C ASP A 106 18.90 29.85 -15.51
N CYS A 107 18.19 28.90 -16.13
CA CYS A 107 17.61 29.09 -17.46
C CYS A 107 16.58 30.23 -17.50
N TYR A 108 15.74 30.37 -16.46
CA TYR A 108 14.81 31.49 -16.37
C TYR A 108 15.53 32.83 -16.24
N GLN A 109 16.60 32.89 -15.45
CA GLN A 109 17.38 34.10 -15.29
C GLN A 109 18.04 34.52 -16.62
N MET A 110 18.58 33.56 -17.38
CA MET A 110 19.12 33.85 -18.71
C MET A 110 18.06 34.37 -19.69
N LEU A 111 16.83 33.85 -19.62
CA LEU A 111 15.73 34.31 -20.47
C LEU A 111 15.30 35.74 -20.11
N GLU A 112 15.20 36.05 -18.83
CA GLU A 112 14.95 37.42 -18.35
C GLU A 112 16.02 38.39 -18.82
N ASP A 113 17.31 38.00 -18.72
CA ASP A 113 18.44 38.81 -19.17
C ASP A 113 18.42 39.07 -20.69
N HIS A 114 17.84 38.15 -21.46
CA HIS A 114 17.61 38.30 -22.90
C HIS A 114 16.29 39.01 -23.25
N GLY A 115 15.55 39.51 -22.25
CA GLY A 115 14.30 40.26 -22.44
C GLY A 115 13.10 39.38 -22.81
N VAL A 116 13.17 38.07 -22.57
CA VAL A 116 12.10 37.10 -22.81
C VAL A 116 11.37 36.84 -21.50
N ASP A 117 10.06 37.11 -21.47
CA ASP A 117 9.20 36.82 -20.31
C ASP A 117 9.11 35.29 -20.07
N PRO A 118 9.61 34.78 -18.93
CA PRO A 118 9.57 33.36 -18.57
C PRO A 118 8.15 32.77 -18.54
N GLN A 119 7.13 33.62 -18.37
CA GLN A 119 5.73 33.22 -18.31
C GLN A 119 5.21 32.65 -19.65
N PHE A 120 5.93 32.85 -20.75
CA PHE A 120 5.62 32.24 -22.06
C PHE A 120 5.92 30.72 -22.12
N ILE A 121 6.81 30.21 -21.26
CA ILE A 121 7.28 28.81 -21.31
C ILE A 121 6.33 27.83 -20.58
N TYR A 122 5.48 28.33 -19.68
CA TYR A 122 4.38 27.55 -19.12
C TYR A 122 3.06 27.91 -19.82
N PRO A 123 2.62 27.17 -20.85
CA PRO A 123 1.27 27.33 -21.37
C PRO A 123 0.30 26.75 -20.33
N THR A 124 -0.14 27.56 -19.37
CA THR A 124 -1.26 27.21 -18.47
C THR A 124 -2.57 27.03 -19.22
N LYS A 125 -2.61 27.39 -20.51
CA LYS A 125 -3.66 27.05 -21.45
C LYS A 125 -3.00 26.60 -22.74
N MET A 126 -3.11 25.31 -23.09
CA MET A 126 -2.93 24.89 -24.49
C MET A 126 -3.87 25.76 -25.34
N LYS A 127 -3.32 26.76 -26.04
CA LYS A 127 -4.08 27.48 -27.07
C LYS A 127 -4.41 26.45 -28.14
N LYS A 128 -5.67 25.98 -28.15
CA LYS A 128 -6.24 25.24 -29.28
C LYS A 128 -5.87 26.01 -30.54
N HIS A 129 -5.29 25.30 -31.51
CA HIS A 129 -5.08 25.80 -32.86
C HIS A 129 -6.32 26.58 -33.31
N LYS A 130 -6.13 27.86 -33.61
CA LYS A 130 -7.02 28.58 -34.52
C LYS A 130 -6.17 28.92 -35.72
N GLU A 131 -6.56 28.32 -36.83
CA GLU A 131 -6.14 28.61 -38.19
C GLU A 131 -6.16 30.11 -38.48
N ALA A 132 -5.17 30.56 -39.24
CA ALA A 132 -5.28 31.63 -40.22
C ALA A 132 -4.22 31.37 -41.30
#